data_AF-A0A6N2N9S1-F1
#
_entry.id   AF-A0A6N2N9S1-F1
#
_cell.length_a   1.000
_cell.length_b   1.000
_cell.length_c   1.000
_cell.angle_alpha   90.00
_cell.angle_beta   90.00
_cell.angle_gamma   90.00
#
_symmetry.space_group_name_H-M   'P 1'
#
loop_
_entity.id
_entity.type
_entity.pdbx_description
1 polymer ?
#
loop_
_entity_poly.entity_id
_entity_poly.type
_entity_poly.pdbx_seq_one_letter_code
_entity_poly.pdbx_strand_id
1 'polypeptide(L)'
;MSTGELLSIEPLELKFPFELKKQISCSLQLSNKTDNYVAFKVKTTNPKKYCVRPNAGIVLPRSTCDVIVTMQAQKEAPPDIQCKDKFLLQSVKANDGVTAKDINAEMFSKEAGHLVEECKLRVLYDSPPQPPSPVHEGSEEGSSPRGSVSDNGNVNGADLSTATRAFVERLEPQEKSLEARALISKLTGEKNNAIQQNNKLRQELMPLSDSYDLLTVAHNCVMTYDAGAPETSRQQKPWWCIDNISSY
;
A
#
# COMPACT_ATOMS: atom_id res chain seq x y z
N MET A 1 2.39 -0.13 -29.82
CA MET A 1 3.12 -0.59 -28.63
C MET A 1 3.94 0.59 -28.14
N SER A 2 3.91 0.92 -26.83
CA SER A 2 4.80 1.95 -26.29
C SER A 2 6.23 1.43 -26.39
N THR A 3 7.10 2.15 -27.09
CA THR A 3 8.49 1.78 -27.31
C THR A 3 9.33 1.87 -26.03
N GLY A 4 8.86 2.62 -25.02
CA GLY A 4 9.51 2.73 -23.72
C GLY A 4 10.88 3.37 -23.83
N GLU A 5 11.07 4.21 -24.85
CA GLU A 5 12.37 4.81 -25.19
C GLU A 5 12.68 5.98 -24.25
N LEU A 6 11.66 6.71 -23.80
CA LEU A 6 11.84 7.82 -22.85
C LEU A 6 11.80 7.33 -21.40
N LEU A 7 10.69 6.69 -21.00
CA LEU A 7 10.48 6.21 -19.63
C LEU A 7 10.22 4.71 -19.59
N SER A 8 10.93 4.04 -18.68
CA SER A 8 10.61 2.68 -18.24
C SER A 8 9.64 2.76 -17.06
N ILE A 9 8.54 2.02 -17.13
CA ILE A 9 7.42 2.16 -16.18
C ILE A 9 7.20 0.81 -15.50
N GLU A 10 7.20 0.81 -14.16
CA GLU A 10 7.00 -0.41 -13.39
C GLU A 10 6.18 -0.13 -12.11
N PRO A 11 5.10 -0.88 -11.85
CA PRO A 11 4.52 -1.95 -12.66
C PRO A 11 3.58 -1.43 -13.78
N LEU A 12 3.39 -2.22 -14.84
CA LEU A 12 2.40 -1.92 -15.91
C LEU A 12 0.95 -2.27 -15.52
N GLU A 13 0.80 -3.04 -14.44
CA GLU A 13 -0.47 -3.44 -13.86
C GLU A 13 -0.56 -2.94 -12.42
N LEU A 14 -1.53 -2.07 -12.18
CA LEU A 14 -1.78 -1.51 -10.86
C LEU A 14 -2.78 -2.41 -10.13
N LYS A 15 -2.29 -3.10 -9.10
CA LYS A 15 -3.10 -3.99 -8.28
C LYS A 15 -3.61 -3.26 -7.04
N PHE A 16 -4.91 -3.32 -6.82
CA PHE A 16 -5.56 -2.78 -5.64
C PHE A 16 -6.28 -3.92 -4.92
N PRO A 17 -5.81 -4.35 -3.74
CA PRO A 17 -6.57 -5.27 -2.90
C PRO A 17 -7.87 -4.59 -2.49
N PHE A 18 -8.99 -5.00 -3.08
CA PHE A 18 -10.24 -4.27 -2.94
C PHE A 18 -10.80 -4.41 -1.53
N GLU A 19 -10.91 -3.30 -0.81
CA GLU A 19 -11.49 -3.21 0.52
C GLU A 19 -12.55 -2.09 0.57
N LEU A 20 -13.74 -2.43 1.05
CA LEU A 20 -14.80 -1.44 1.22
C LEU A 20 -14.43 -0.39 2.27
N LYS A 21 -14.87 0.85 2.02
CA LYS A 21 -14.70 2.00 2.93
C LYS A 21 -13.25 2.35 3.27
N LYS A 22 -12.27 1.87 2.49
CA LYS A 22 -10.85 2.19 2.66
C LYS A 22 -10.23 2.74 1.39
N GLN A 23 -9.32 3.69 1.56
CA GLN A 23 -8.43 4.09 0.49
C GLN A 23 -7.30 3.08 0.35
N ILE A 24 -6.92 2.80 -0.88
CA ILE A 24 -5.86 1.84 -1.21
C ILE A 24 -4.92 2.51 -2.20
N SER A 25 -3.62 2.49 -1.90
CA SER A 25 -2.60 3.12 -2.73
C SER A 25 -1.64 2.10 -3.31
N CYS A 26 -1.19 2.34 -4.53
CA CYS A 26 -0.07 1.64 -5.14
C CYS A 26 0.96 2.65 -5.65
N SER A 27 2.23 2.24 -5.68
CA SER A 27 3.31 3.04 -6.27
C SER A 27 3.60 2.58 -7.70
N LEU A 28 3.87 3.55 -8.57
CA LEU A 28 4.29 3.39 -9.95
C LEU A 28 5.62 4.12 -10.11
N GLN A 29 6.68 3.43 -10.49
CA GLN A 29 7.99 4.02 -10.71
C GLN A 29 8.20 4.36 -12.19
N LEU A 30 8.58 5.59 -12.45
CA LEU A 30 8.98 6.11 -13.75
C LEU A 30 10.50 6.26 -13.77
N SER A 31 11.20 5.48 -14.60
CA SER A 31 12.66 5.52 -14.74
C SER A 31 13.07 6.13 -16.08
N ASN A 32 13.77 7.26 -16.05
CA ASN A 32 14.29 7.91 -17.25
C ASN A 32 15.64 7.29 -17.64
N LYS A 33 15.66 6.60 -18.77
CA LYS A 33 16.85 5.95 -19.32
C LYS A 33 17.65 6.84 -20.27
N THR A 34 17.23 8.09 -20.44
CA THR A 34 17.86 9.04 -21.37
C THR A 34 18.69 10.09 -20.62
N ASP A 35 19.51 10.82 -21.37
CA ASP A 35 20.27 11.98 -20.87
C ASP A 35 19.47 13.29 -20.96
N ASN A 36 18.18 13.23 -21.30
CA ASN A 36 17.32 14.40 -21.45
C ASN A 36 16.28 14.47 -20.33
N TYR A 37 15.76 15.67 -20.09
CA TYR A 37 14.58 15.85 -19.25
C TYR A 37 13.37 15.24 -19.93
N VAL A 38 12.51 14.55 -19.18
CA VAL A 38 11.29 13.96 -19.73
C VAL A 38 10.10 14.44 -18.91
N ALA A 39 9.18 15.13 -19.58
CA ALA A 39 7.89 15.48 -18.98
C ALA A 39 6.93 14.31 -19.08
N PHE A 40 6.14 14.10 -18.03
CA PHE A 40 5.09 13.09 -18.02
C PHE A 40 3.75 13.68 -17.57
N LYS A 41 2.67 13.01 -17.99
CA LYS A 41 1.30 13.30 -17.58
C LYS A 41 0.51 12.01 -17.45
N VAL A 42 -0.20 11.84 -16.35
CA VAL A 42 -1.06 10.69 -16.07
C VAL A 42 -2.51 11.09 -16.31
N LYS A 43 -3.22 10.33 -17.14
CA LYS A 43 -4.66 10.42 -17.37
C LYS A 43 -5.33 9.12 -16.92
N THR A 44 -6.60 9.18 -16.52
CA THR A 44 -7.38 8.01 -16.11
C THR A 44 -8.77 8.06 -16.73
N THR A 45 -9.36 6.89 -16.97
CA THR A 45 -10.77 6.78 -17.39
C THR A 45 -11.75 7.10 -16.27
N ASN A 46 -11.31 7.16 -15.01
CA ASN A 46 -12.19 7.35 -13.85
C ASN A 46 -11.60 8.32 -12.81
N PRO A 47 -11.52 9.63 -13.11
CA PRO A 47 -10.85 10.62 -12.27
C PRO A 47 -11.51 10.86 -10.91
N LYS A 48 -12.80 10.52 -10.75
CA LYS A 48 -13.49 10.60 -9.46
C LYS A 48 -13.05 9.50 -8.50
N LYS A 49 -12.63 8.36 -9.03
CA LYS A 49 -12.27 7.17 -8.25
C LYS A 49 -10.81 7.14 -7.85
N TYR A 50 -9.92 7.80 -8.60
CA TYR A 50 -8.49 7.74 -8.35
C TYR A 50 -7.90 9.12 -8.17
N CYS A 51 -7.05 9.26 -7.15
CA CYS A 51 -6.14 10.38 -7.00
C CYS A 51 -4.73 9.93 -7.43
N VAL A 52 -4.05 10.74 -8.25
CA VAL A 52 -2.69 10.47 -8.72
C VAL A 52 -1.78 11.60 -8.25
N ARG A 53 -0.67 11.26 -7.60
CA ARG A 53 0.30 12.24 -7.09
C ARG A 53 1.75 11.78 -7.34
N PRO A 54 2.56 12.57 -8.06
CA PRO A 54 2.17 13.69 -8.94
C PRO A 54 1.38 13.21 -10.17
N ASN A 55 0.44 14.02 -10.69
CA ASN A 55 -0.31 13.70 -11.92
C ASN A 55 0.41 14.16 -13.20
N ALA A 56 1.37 15.08 -13.07
CA ALA A 56 2.26 15.54 -14.11
C ALA A 56 3.56 16.03 -13.46
N GLY A 57 4.67 15.93 -14.18
CA GLY A 57 5.97 16.31 -13.64
C GLY A 57 7.09 16.10 -14.64
N ILE A 58 8.32 16.38 -14.20
CA ILE A 58 9.54 16.16 -14.96
C ILE A 58 10.36 15.08 -14.27
N VAL A 59 10.79 14.08 -15.02
CA VAL A 59 11.81 13.10 -14.59
C VAL A 59 13.15 13.57 -15.12
N LEU A 60 14.09 13.79 -14.20
CA LEU A 60 15.45 14.22 -14.54
C LEU A 60 16.17 13.14 -15.38
N PRO A 61 17.19 13.53 -16.15
CA PRO A 61 18.09 12.58 -16.81
C PRO A 61 18.58 11.49 -15.85
N ARG A 62 18.61 10.24 -16.32
CA ARG A 62 19.14 9.07 -15.57
C ARG A 62 18.57 8.90 -14.14
N SER A 63 17.37 9.40 -13.89
CA SER A 63 16.75 9.42 -12.57
C SER A 63 15.40 8.70 -12.57
N THR A 64 14.87 8.48 -11.37
CA THR A 64 13.55 7.87 -11.16
C THR A 64 12.59 8.84 -10.50
N CYS A 65 11.29 8.63 -10.69
CA CYS A 65 10.22 9.36 -10.05
C CYS A 65 9.11 8.38 -9.66
N ASP A 66 8.70 8.42 -8.40
CA ASP A 66 7.60 7.60 -7.90
C ASP A 66 6.27 8.38 -8.00
N VAL A 67 5.28 7.73 -8.60
CA VAL A 67 3.91 8.21 -8.73
C VAL A 67 3.01 7.34 -7.89
N ILE A 68 2.33 7.94 -6.91
CA ILE A 68 1.37 7.24 -6.07
C ILE A 68 -0.02 7.38 -6.67
N VAL A 69 -0.67 6.23 -6.88
CA VAL A 69 -2.07 6.16 -7.32
C VAL A 69 -2.90 5.64 -6.15
N THR A 70 -3.83 6.45 -5.68
CA THR A 70 -4.73 6.12 -4.57
C THR A 70 -6.15 5.95 -5.10
N MET A 71 -6.71 4.76 -4.92
CA MET A 71 -8.13 4.50 -5.13
C MET A 71 -8.92 5.02 -3.92
N GLN A 72 -9.95 5.82 -4.20
CA GLN A 72 -10.87 6.36 -3.21
C GLN A 72 -11.73 5.26 -2.59
N ALA A 73 -12.11 5.44 -1.34
CA ALA A 73 -12.94 4.50 -0.59
C ALA A 73 -14.26 4.23 -1.31
N GLN A 74 -14.50 2.96 -1.66
CA GLN A 74 -15.73 2.54 -2.33
C GLN A 74 -16.79 2.20 -1.27
N LYS A 75 -18.02 2.69 -1.45
CA LYS A 75 -19.14 2.41 -0.54
C LYS A 75 -19.77 1.03 -0.77
N GLU A 76 -19.73 0.57 -2.02
CA GLU A 76 -20.35 -0.66 -2.49
C GLU A 76 -19.34 -1.45 -3.32
N ALA A 77 -19.45 -2.79 -3.30
CA ALA A 77 -18.62 -3.65 -4.10
C ALA A 77 -19.08 -3.57 -5.57
N PRO A 78 -18.16 -3.41 -6.54
CA PRO A 78 -18.51 -3.49 -7.95
C PRO A 78 -19.22 -4.83 -8.23
N PRO A 79 -20.37 -4.83 -8.94
CA PRO A 79 -21.20 -6.04 -9.14
C PRO A 79 -20.46 -7.23 -9.76
N ASP A 80 -19.39 -6.97 -10.50
CA ASP A 80 -18.71 -7.96 -11.33
C ASP A 80 -17.25 -8.22 -10.93
N ILE A 81 -16.74 -7.54 -9.87
CA ILE A 81 -15.32 -7.49 -9.44
C ILE A 81 -14.32 -7.07 -10.55
N GLN A 82 -14.71 -7.06 -11.82
CA GLN A 82 -13.91 -6.65 -12.95
C GLN A 82 -13.71 -5.14 -12.96
N CYS A 83 -12.48 -4.73 -12.64
CA CYS A 83 -12.04 -3.38 -12.90
C CYS A 83 -11.84 -3.18 -14.41
N LYS A 84 -12.53 -2.20 -15.00
CA LYS A 84 -12.34 -1.77 -16.39
C LYS A 84 -11.54 -0.47 -16.49
N ASP A 85 -11.13 0.08 -15.35
CA ASP A 85 -10.41 1.35 -15.28
C ASP A 85 -9.01 1.19 -15.89
N LYS A 86 -8.57 2.25 -16.58
CA LYS A 86 -7.26 2.29 -17.23
C LYS A 86 -6.60 3.62 -16.95
N PHE A 87 -5.28 3.58 -16.85
CA PHE A 87 -4.46 4.78 -16.84
C PHE A 87 -3.68 4.90 -18.14
N LEU A 88 -3.44 6.14 -18.55
CA LEU A 88 -2.62 6.49 -19.70
C LEU A 88 -1.53 7.42 -19.20
N LEU A 89 -0.29 6.95 -19.21
CA LEU A 89 0.88 7.79 -19.02
C LEU A 89 1.31 8.31 -20.39
N GLN A 90 1.40 9.62 -20.55
CA GLN A 90 2.02 10.27 -21.69
C GLN A 90 3.38 10.80 -21.27
N SER A 91 4.40 10.63 -22.11
CA SER A 91 5.73 11.18 -21.88
C SER A 91 6.28 11.85 -23.14
N VAL A 92 7.02 12.94 -22.94
CA VAL A 92 7.63 13.71 -24.02
C VAL A 92 8.99 14.23 -23.55
N LYS A 93 9.97 14.26 -24.46
CA LYS A 93 11.26 14.91 -24.20
C LYS A 93 11.03 16.41 -23.96
N ALA A 94 11.59 16.93 -22.88
CA ALA A 94 11.51 18.33 -22.49
C ALA A 94 12.87 19.02 -22.65
N ASN A 95 12.83 20.35 -22.69
CA ASN A 95 14.05 21.17 -22.74
C ASN A 95 14.71 21.23 -21.36
N ASP A 96 16.01 21.53 -21.35
CA ASP A 96 16.78 21.68 -20.13
C ASP A 96 16.24 22.83 -19.27
N GLY A 97 16.13 22.60 -17.95
CA GLY A 97 15.65 23.60 -16.99
C GLY A 97 14.12 23.77 -16.94
N VAL A 98 13.34 23.03 -17.73
CA VAL A 98 11.88 22.98 -17.61
C VAL A 98 11.47 22.48 -16.22
N THR A 99 10.54 23.18 -15.59
CA THR A 99 9.98 22.80 -14.29
C THR A 99 8.56 22.25 -14.43
N ALA A 100 8.04 21.66 -13.36
CA ALA A 100 6.66 21.16 -13.34
C ALA A 100 5.59 22.24 -13.61
N LYS A 101 5.93 23.53 -13.43
CA LYS A 101 5.02 24.66 -13.70
C LYS A 101 4.91 25.01 -15.19
N ASP A 102 5.92 24.65 -15.97
CA ASP A 102 6.00 24.96 -17.40
C ASP A 102 5.31 23.88 -18.26
N ILE A 103 4.87 22.79 -17.63
CA ILE A 103 4.18 21.68 -18.28
C ILE A 103 2.79 22.15 -18.74
N ASN A 104 2.63 22.32 -20.05
CA ASN A 104 1.36 22.69 -20.66
C ASN A 104 0.77 21.55 -21.51
N ALA A 105 -0.45 21.75 -22.03
CA ALA A 105 -1.12 20.74 -22.85
C ALA A 105 -0.48 20.57 -24.25
N GLU A 106 0.10 21.64 -24.81
CA GLU A 106 0.71 21.64 -26.14
C GLU A 106 1.92 20.71 -26.23
N MET A 107 2.72 20.62 -25.16
CA MET A 107 3.86 19.70 -25.08
C MET A 107 3.46 18.23 -25.30
N PHE A 108 2.20 17.86 -25.04
CA PHE A 108 1.68 16.51 -25.24
C PHE A 108 0.77 16.39 -26.48
N SER A 109 0.71 17.41 -27.34
CA SER A 109 0.05 17.30 -28.63
C SER A 109 1.00 16.72 -29.68
N LYS A 110 0.54 15.67 -30.37
CA LYS A 110 1.25 15.10 -31.52
C LYS A 110 1.17 16.01 -32.75
N GLU A 111 0.17 16.88 -32.83
CA GLU A 111 0.01 17.83 -33.95
C GLU A 111 1.09 18.92 -33.95
N ALA A 112 1.66 19.23 -32.78
CA ALA A 112 2.77 20.18 -32.63
C ALA A 112 4.15 19.60 -33.03
N GLY A 113 4.20 18.37 -33.56
CA GLY A 113 5.44 17.72 -34.00
C GLY A 113 6.26 17.10 -32.86
N HIS A 114 5.72 17.05 -31.65
CA HIS A 114 6.39 16.40 -30.52
C HIS A 114 6.27 14.87 -30.58
N LEU A 115 7.36 14.18 -30.23
CA LEU A 115 7.36 12.73 -30.05
C LEU A 115 6.74 12.38 -28.69
N VAL A 116 5.42 12.21 -28.68
CA VAL A 116 4.66 11.83 -27.48
C VAL A 116 4.55 10.31 -27.40
N GLU A 117 5.22 9.73 -26.42
CA GLU A 117 5.08 8.32 -26.06
C GLU A 117 3.86 8.13 -25.13
N GLU A 118 3.13 7.03 -25.32
CA GLU A 118 1.91 6.74 -24.57
C GLU A 118 1.94 5.31 -24.04
N CYS A 119 1.94 5.15 -22.72
CA CYS A 119 1.88 3.86 -22.04
C CYS A 119 0.51 3.66 -21.36
N LYS A 120 -0.14 2.53 -21.66
CA LYS A 120 -1.43 2.16 -21.07
C LYS A 120 -1.21 1.20 -19.90
N LEU A 121 -1.68 1.58 -18.72
CA LEU A 121 -1.63 0.76 -17.52
C LEU A 121 -3.02 0.18 -17.23
N ARG A 122 -3.05 -1.08 -16.82
CA ARG A 122 -4.28 -1.78 -16.43
C ARG A 122 -4.47 -1.72 -14.93
N VAL A 123 -5.72 -1.64 -14.48
CA VAL A 123 -6.06 -1.74 -13.07
C VAL A 123 -6.66 -3.13 -12.81
N LEU A 124 -6.18 -3.80 -11.78
CA LEU A 124 -6.65 -5.10 -11.34
C LEU A 124 -7.11 -5.01 -9.88
N TYR A 125 -8.22 -5.67 -9.56
CA TYR A 125 -8.64 -5.87 -8.18
C TYR A 125 -8.21 -7.23 -7.69
N ASP A 126 -7.42 -7.22 -6.63
CA ASP A 126 -7.07 -8.44 -5.91
C ASP A 126 -8.11 -8.66 -4.82
N SER A 127 -8.52 -9.92 -4.65
CA SER A 127 -9.31 -10.31 -3.49
C SER A 127 -8.48 -10.08 -2.22
N PRO A 128 -9.11 -9.64 -1.11
CA PRO A 128 -8.42 -9.58 0.18
C PRO A 128 -7.76 -10.93 0.50
N PRO A 129 -6.55 -10.94 1.08
CA PRO A 129 -5.92 -12.19 1.48
C PRO A 129 -6.84 -12.97 2.42
N GLN A 130 -7.17 -14.20 2.03
CA GLN A 130 -8.04 -15.06 2.82
C GLN A 130 -7.31 -15.40 4.14
N PRO A 131 -7.96 -15.32 5.31
CA PRO A 131 -7.34 -15.75 6.56
C PRO A 131 -6.94 -17.24 6.45
N PRO A 132 -5.83 -17.67 7.07
CA PRO A 132 -5.44 -19.07 7.05
C PRO A 132 -6.58 -19.90 7.62
N SER A 133 -7.04 -20.89 6.85
CA SER A 133 -8.15 -21.76 7.27
C SER A 133 -7.82 -22.38 8.63
N PRO A 134 -8.79 -22.48 9.56
CA PRO A 134 -8.56 -23.12 10.85
C PRO A 134 -8.03 -24.52 10.61
N VAL A 135 -6.81 -24.78 11.07
CA VAL A 135 -6.23 -26.12 11.05
C VAL A 135 -7.19 -26.99 11.86
N HIS A 136 -7.71 -28.05 11.24
CA HIS A 136 -8.54 -29.02 11.94
C HIS A 136 -7.66 -29.62 13.04
N GLU A 137 -7.90 -29.25 14.30
CA GLU A 137 -7.38 -29.98 15.45
C GLU A 137 -7.96 -31.38 15.36
N GLY A 138 -7.15 -32.29 14.80
CA GLY A 138 -7.44 -33.72 14.83
C GLY A 138 -7.51 -34.14 16.29
N SER A 139 -8.73 -34.43 16.74
CA SER A 139 -8.99 -35.10 18.01
C SER A 139 -8.38 -36.50 17.92
N GLU A 140 -7.13 -36.67 18.37
CA GLU A 140 -6.52 -37.99 18.55
C GLU A 140 -7.02 -38.62 19.85
N GLU A 141 -8.30 -39.02 19.86
CA GLU A 141 -8.80 -39.90 20.91
C GLU A 141 -8.60 -41.36 20.50
N GLY A 142 -7.64 -41.99 21.15
CA GLY A 142 -7.72 -43.37 21.61
C GLY A 142 -7.81 -44.45 20.53
N SER A 143 -6.65 -45.02 20.18
CA SER A 143 -6.61 -46.42 19.73
C SER A 143 -5.35 -47.10 20.25
N SER A 144 -5.53 -47.77 21.38
CA SER A 144 -4.58 -48.67 22.02
C SER A 144 -4.28 -49.89 21.14
N PRO A 145 -3.01 -50.25 20.87
CA PRO A 145 -2.69 -51.56 20.36
C PRO A 145 -2.39 -52.52 21.52
N ARG A 146 -3.20 -53.57 21.63
CA ARG A 146 -2.89 -54.79 22.39
C ARG A 146 -1.54 -55.35 21.96
N GLY A 147 -0.70 -55.67 22.95
CA GLY A 147 0.49 -56.51 22.81
C GLY A 147 0.84 -57.15 24.15
N SER A 148 0.67 -58.48 24.22
CA SER A 148 1.09 -59.49 25.22
C SER A 148 2.49 -59.22 25.84
N VAL A 149 2.87 -59.69 27.04
CA VAL A 149 3.02 -61.10 27.50
C VAL A 149 3.19 -61.19 29.04
N SER A 150 2.98 -62.40 29.57
CA SER A 150 3.14 -62.92 30.94
C SER A 150 4.52 -62.72 31.62
N ASP A 151 4.57 -62.51 32.94
CA ASP A 151 4.95 -63.53 33.96
C ASP A 151 5.35 -62.90 35.32
N ASN A 152 5.07 -63.67 36.38
CA ASN A 152 5.17 -63.34 37.80
C ASN A 152 6.61 -63.04 38.29
N GLY A 153 6.69 -62.13 39.28
CA GLY A 153 7.88 -61.92 40.07
C GLY A 153 8.18 -63.07 41.05
N ASN A 154 9.45 -63.44 41.14
CA ASN A 154 10.01 -64.10 42.32
C ASN A 154 11.33 -63.42 42.70
N VAL A 155 11.48 -63.23 44.01
CA VAL A 155 12.57 -62.55 44.72
C VAL A 155 13.76 -63.48 44.95
N ASN A 156 14.97 -62.89 44.89
CA ASN A 156 16.12 -63.04 45.82
C ASN A 156 17.48 -63.13 45.12
N GLY A 157 18.46 -62.41 45.67
CA GLY A 157 19.88 -62.81 45.67
C GLY A 157 20.85 -61.92 44.89
N ALA A 158 21.56 -61.07 45.64
CA ALA A 158 22.93 -60.54 45.45
C ALA A 158 23.64 -60.75 44.09
N ASP A 159 24.14 -59.68 43.47
CA ASP A 159 25.54 -59.23 43.70
C ASP A 159 25.90 -57.96 42.91
N LEU A 160 26.77 -57.19 43.54
CA LEU A 160 27.32 -55.91 43.10
C LEU A 160 28.54 -56.15 42.18
N SER A 161 28.56 -55.45 41.05
CA SER A 161 29.71 -54.85 40.35
C SER A 161 29.94 -55.27 38.90
N THR A 162 30.20 -54.25 38.09
CA THR A 162 31.07 -54.25 36.90
C THR A 162 30.38 -54.25 35.53
N ALA A 163 30.56 -53.11 34.85
CA ALA A 163 30.42 -52.83 33.42
C ALA A 163 28.97 -52.78 32.88
N THR A 164 28.51 -51.70 32.24
CA THR A 164 29.12 -51.17 31.01
C THR A 164 28.60 -49.75 30.73
N ARG A 165 29.54 -48.83 30.49
CA ARG A 165 29.30 -47.50 29.91
C ARG A 165 28.66 -47.61 28.53
N ALA A 166 27.62 -46.81 28.26
CA ALA A 166 27.45 -46.11 26.98
C ALA A 166 26.25 -45.14 27.04
N PHE A 167 26.52 -43.86 26.74
CA PHE A 167 25.57 -42.80 26.34
C PHE A 167 24.56 -42.27 27.37
N VAL A 168 25.03 -41.37 28.24
CA VAL A 168 24.21 -40.24 28.70
C VAL A 168 24.67 -39.01 27.94
N GLU A 169 24.11 -38.81 26.75
CA GLU A 169 24.10 -37.53 26.05
C GLU A 169 22.63 -37.17 25.78
N ARG A 170 21.88 -36.81 26.84
CA ARG A 170 20.67 -36.01 26.66
C ARG A 170 20.15 -35.37 27.95
N LEU A 171 20.63 -34.18 28.24
CA LEU A 171 19.93 -33.21 29.08
C LEU A 171 19.88 -31.87 28.33
N GLU A 172 19.20 -31.84 27.17
CA GLU A 172 18.93 -30.62 26.41
C GLU A 172 17.45 -30.48 25.93
N PRO A 173 16.43 -30.53 26.82
CA PRO A 173 15.11 -29.97 26.48
C PRO A 173 14.80 -28.61 27.14
N GLN A 174 15.53 -28.23 28.20
CA GLN A 174 15.12 -27.13 29.08
C GLN A 174 15.67 -25.76 28.63
N GLU A 175 16.88 -25.69 28.07
CA GLU A 175 17.50 -24.43 27.63
C GLU A 175 16.79 -23.84 26.40
N LYS A 176 16.47 -24.68 25.40
CA LYS A 176 15.68 -24.26 24.22
C LYS A 176 14.30 -23.73 24.58
N SER A 177 13.70 -24.22 25.67
CA SER A 177 12.41 -23.73 26.18
C SER A 177 12.53 -22.33 26.79
N LEU A 178 13.64 -22.04 27.46
CA LEU A 178 13.91 -20.73 28.06
C LEU A 178 14.26 -19.69 26.99
N GLU A 179 15.05 -20.06 25.99
CA GLU A 179 15.37 -19.19 24.84
C GLU A 179 14.11 -18.84 24.04
N ALA A 180 13.24 -19.82 23.77
CA ALA A 180 11.97 -19.58 23.08
C ALA A 180 11.05 -18.63 23.88
N ARG A 181 10.98 -18.78 25.21
CA ARG A 181 10.21 -17.88 26.08
C ARG A 181 10.77 -16.46 26.11
N ALA A 182 12.11 -16.32 26.15
CA ALA A 182 12.77 -15.03 26.08
C ALA A 182 12.51 -14.34 24.73
N LEU A 183 12.55 -15.08 23.63
CA LEU A 183 12.26 -14.54 22.30
C LEU A 183 10.78 -14.10 22.17
N ILE A 184 9.85 -14.91 22.67
CA ILE A 184 8.42 -14.55 22.69
C ILE A 184 8.19 -13.28 23.53
N SER A 185 8.83 -13.18 24.69
CA SER A 185 8.73 -11.98 25.55
C SER A 185 9.26 -10.73 24.82
N LYS A 186 10.42 -10.85 24.16
CA LYS A 186 11.01 -9.77 23.37
C LYS A 186 10.12 -9.34 22.20
N LEU A 187 9.65 -10.29 21.39
CA LEU A 187 8.75 -10.02 20.26
C LEU A 187 7.42 -9.40 20.71
N THR A 188 6.91 -9.81 21.88
CA THR A 188 5.69 -9.21 22.46
C THR A 188 5.93 -7.75 22.85
N GLY A 189 7.09 -7.45 23.44
CA GLY A 189 7.49 -6.07 23.75
C GLY A 189 7.63 -5.21 22.49
N GLU A 190 8.33 -5.72 21.46
CA GLU A 190 8.50 -5.04 20.18
C GLU A 190 7.16 -4.79 19.47
N LYS A 191 6.26 -5.78 19.46
CA LYS A 191 4.90 -5.64 18.94
C LYS A 191 4.14 -4.52 19.65
N ASN A 192 4.20 -4.46 20.97
CA ASN A 192 3.49 -3.43 21.74
C ASN A 192 4.05 -2.03 21.46
N ASN A 193 5.37 -1.89 21.35
CA ASN A 193 6.01 -0.65 20.94
C ASN A 193 5.57 -0.22 19.53
N ALA A 194 5.52 -1.15 18.58
CA ALA A 194 5.07 -0.87 17.22
C ALA A 194 3.58 -0.44 17.18
N ILE A 195 2.71 -1.08 17.96
CA ILE A 195 1.30 -0.69 18.10
C ILE A 195 1.20 0.73 18.67
N GLN A 196 1.99 1.04 19.70
CA GLN A 196 1.99 2.36 20.31
C GLN A 196 2.44 3.45 19.33
N GLN A 197 3.50 3.21 18.56
CA GLN A 197 3.95 4.12 17.51
C GLN A 197 2.90 4.28 16.41
N ASN A 198 2.25 3.19 15.98
CA ASN A 198 1.19 3.25 14.97
C ASN A 198 0.00 4.08 15.44
N ASN A 199 -0.40 3.93 16.70
CA ASN A 199 -1.47 4.73 17.31
C ASN A 199 -1.09 6.22 17.36
N LYS A 200 0.17 6.54 17.70
CA LYS A 200 0.66 7.92 17.69
C LYS A 200 0.62 8.53 16.29
N LEU A 201 1.12 7.80 15.29
CA LEU A 201 1.08 8.25 13.89
C LEU A 201 -0.37 8.46 13.40
N ARG A 202 -1.31 7.61 13.81
CA ARG A 202 -2.74 7.79 13.50
C ARG A 202 -3.32 9.05 14.14
N GLN A 203 -2.91 9.38 15.37
CA GLN A 203 -3.31 10.64 16.01
C GLN A 203 -2.72 11.86 15.31
N GLU A 204 -1.50 11.78 14.79
CA GLU A 204 -0.88 12.86 14.01
C GLU A 204 -1.47 13.00 12.58
N LEU A 205 -1.93 11.90 11.97
CA LEU A 205 -2.55 11.92 10.65
C LEU A 205 -3.97 12.49 10.64
N MET A 206 -4.72 12.33 11.73
CA MET A 206 -6.11 12.81 11.86
C MET A 206 -6.24 14.33 11.61
N PRO A 207 -5.50 15.22 12.31
CA PRO A 207 -5.62 16.66 12.10
C PRO A 207 -5.09 17.13 10.73
N LEU A 208 -4.14 16.40 10.13
CA LEU A 208 -3.67 16.70 8.77
C LEU A 208 -4.72 16.36 7.72
N SER A 209 -5.47 15.27 7.90
CA SER A 209 -6.59 14.92 7.03
C SER A 209 -7.68 15.99 7.07
N ASP A 210 -8.05 16.44 8.28
CA ASP A 210 -9.09 17.47 8.46
C ASP A 210 -8.65 18.82 7.84
N SER A 211 -7.37 19.16 7.95
CA SER A 211 -6.81 20.36 7.31
C SER A 211 -6.85 20.29 5.78
N TYR A 212 -6.58 19.12 5.19
CA TYR A 212 -6.69 18.90 3.75
C TYR A 212 -8.14 19.01 3.25
N ASP A 213 -9.11 18.51 4.03
CA ASP A 213 -10.52 18.63 3.70
C ASP A 213 -11.00 20.09 3.81
N LEU A 214 -10.55 20.83 4.83
CA LEU A 214 -10.85 22.25 4.99
C LEU A 214 -10.29 23.09 3.83
N LEU A 215 -9.05 22.82 3.42
CA LEU A 215 -8.42 23.46 2.25
C LEU A 215 -9.13 23.12 0.94
N THR A 216 -9.59 21.87 0.81
CA THR A 216 -10.35 21.43 -0.37
C THR A 216 -11.72 22.13 -0.45
N VAL A 217 -12.41 22.28 0.69
CA VAL A 217 -13.66 23.04 0.78
C VAL A 217 -13.43 24.52 0.47
N ALA A 218 -12.38 25.13 1.03
CA ALA A 218 -12.02 26.53 0.75
C ALA A 218 -11.70 26.76 -0.73
N HIS A 219 -10.91 25.88 -1.34
CA HIS A 219 -10.56 25.97 -2.76
C HIS A 219 -11.78 25.81 -3.67
N ASN A 220 -12.68 24.87 -3.36
CA ASN A 220 -13.92 24.69 -4.10
C ASN A 220 -14.88 25.88 -3.95
N CYS A 221 -14.92 26.49 -2.76
CA CYS A 221 -15.73 27.70 -2.52
C CYS A 221 -15.25 28.86 -3.41
N VAL A 222 -13.94 29.13 -3.46
CA VAL A 222 -13.36 30.17 -4.33
C VAL A 222 -13.68 29.93 -5.81
N MET A 223 -13.57 28.68 -6.28
CA MET A 223 -13.86 28.33 -7.67
C MET A 223 -15.34 28.47 -8.05
N THR A 224 -16.27 28.24 -7.10
CA THR A 224 -17.71 28.44 -7.36
C THR A 224 -18.12 29.91 -7.46
N TYR A 225 -17.38 30.82 -6.80
CA TYR A 225 -17.65 32.27 -6.90
C TYR A 225 -17.27 32.84 -8.28
N ASP A 226 -16.24 32.32 -8.94
CA ASP A 226 -15.82 32.77 -10.28
C ASP A 226 -16.71 32.25 -11.42
N ALA A 227 -17.51 31.20 -11.19
CA ALA A 227 -18.30 30.54 -12.24
C ALA A 227 -19.73 31.06 -12.40
N GLY A 228 -20.20 32.03 -11.59
CA GLY A 228 -21.61 32.39 -11.53
C GLY A 228 -21.97 33.86 -11.27
N ALA A 229 -21.03 34.80 -11.25
CA ALA A 229 -21.35 36.20 -10.97
C ALA A 229 -21.37 37.07 -12.25
N PRO A 230 -22.48 37.74 -12.61
CA PRO A 230 -22.43 38.82 -13.60
C PRO A 230 -21.54 39.97 -13.10
N GLU A 231 -20.79 40.57 -14.02
CA GLU A 231 -19.65 41.48 -13.80
C GLU A 231 -19.93 42.76 -12.99
N THR A 232 -21.16 43.03 -12.56
CA THR A 232 -21.55 44.27 -11.88
C THR A 232 -21.57 44.20 -10.36
N SER A 233 -21.21 43.08 -9.73
CA SER A 233 -21.28 42.92 -8.26
C SER A 233 -19.91 42.77 -7.55
N ARG A 234 -18.83 43.33 -8.11
CA ARG A 234 -17.48 43.24 -7.51
C ARG A 234 -17.24 44.05 -6.22
N GLN A 235 -18.25 44.66 -5.60
CA GLN A 235 -18.02 45.54 -4.44
C GLN A 235 -18.78 45.23 -3.14
N GLN A 236 -19.50 44.12 -3.01
CA GLN A 236 -20.05 43.73 -1.70
C GLN A 236 -19.65 42.30 -1.33
N LYS A 237 -18.67 42.21 -0.42
CA LYS A 237 -18.31 40.97 0.28
C LYS A 237 -19.50 40.53 1.16
N PRO A 238 -20.07 39.33 1.00
CA PRO A 238 -21.06 38.82 1.94
C PRO A 238 -20.36 38.19 3.14
N TRP A 239 -20.76 38.60 4.35
CA TRP A 239 -20.26 38.14 5.65
C TRP A 239 -20.56 36.66 5.98
N TRP A 240 -21.09 35.89 5.03
CA TRP A 240 -21.62 34.54 5.25
C TRP A 240 -20.54 33.43 5.34
N CYS A 241 -19.27 33.72 5.08
CA CYS A 241 -18.19 32.73 5.22
C CYS A 241 -17.58 32.67 6.63
N ILE A 242 -17.91 33.59 7.54
CA ILE A 242 -17.27 33.65 8.87
C ILE A 242 -18.06 32.89 9.94
N ASP A 243 -19.38 32.74 9.80
CA ASP A 243 -20.20 32.15 10.87
C ASP A 243 -20.14 30.61 10.95
N ASN A 244 -19.59 29.92 9.95
CA ASN A 244 -19.54 28.45 9.94
C ASN A 244 -18.20 27.85 10.41
N ILE A 245 -17.27 28.69 10.88
CA ILE A 245 -15.98 28.27 11.47
C ILE A 245 -16.03 28.29 13.00
N SER A 246 -17.08 28.85 13.64
CA SER A 246 -17.15 28.96 15.10
C SER A 246 -17.90 27.83 15.83
N SER A 247 -18.29 26.74 15.15
CA SER A 247 -19.05 25.63 15.76
C SER A 247 -18.46 24.22 15.55
N TYR A 248 -17.17 24.10 15.19
CA TYR A 248 -16.45 22.81 15.20
C TYR A 248 -15.09 22.95 15.90
#